data_AF-A0AAV3T6Z8-F1
#
_entry.id   AF-A0AAV3T6Z8-F1
#
_cell.length_a   1.000
_cell.length_b   1.000
_cell.length_c   1.000
_cell.angle_alpha   90.00
_cell.angle_beta   90.00
_cell.angle_gamma   90.00
#
_symmetry.space_group_name_H-M   'P 1'
#
loop_
_entity.id
_entity.type
_entity.pdbx_description
1 polymer ?
#
loop_
_entity_poly.entity_id
_entity_poly.type
_entity_poly.pdbx_seq_one_letter_code
_entity_poly.pdbx_strand_id
1 'polypeptide(L)'
;MFSERDLPEDLAAVRDELVPGAVVLDCESDFETLPPAQAEDLGLLVDELDPATYSEEWIPEDAPQLLHRYAGSDFTIGMPGDGSVAWTRQTDPPVILVKPRVEGAGEDFVDFLIGEALVELGVDAPEHFIQFFQERYLELDAAVELDPNSTYQIAAALCDAWVGLFTRNTFGQWREDGSRLGAAWEDAGERIEGRLTDLPAAVAQGQTDFADATELACSGIKHGKELPDPFGALDNRAYANRGADYAVTWAEKTFEKL
;
A
#
# COMPACT_ATOMS: atom_id res chain seq x y z
N MET A 1 -14.00 -1.33 18.77
CA MET A 1 -13.15 -2.07 19.72
C MET A 1 -12.05 -2.79 18.96
N PHE A 2 -10.88 -2.98 19.59
CA PHE A 2 -9.78 -3.78 19.05
C PHE A 2 -9.60 -5.05 19.87
N SER A 3 -9.22 -6.15 19.22
CA SER A 3 -8.84 -7.39 19.90
C SER A 3 -7.59 -7.98 19.26
N GLU A 4 -6.66 -8.46 20.07
CA GLU A 4 -5.45 -9.12 19.57
C GLU A 4 -5.82 -10.39 18.79
N ARG A 5 -5.25 -10.51 17.59
CA ARG A 5 -5.48 -11.62 16.67
C ARG A 5 -4.51 -12.75 16.97
N ASP A 6 -5.03 -13.97 17.10
CA ASP A 6 -4.20 -15.18 17.22
C ASP A 6 -3.57 -15.50 15.86
N LEU A 7 -2.24 -15.60 15.81
CA LEU A 7 -1.49 -15.80 14.57
C LEU A 7 -1.10 -17.28 14.42
N PRO A 8 -1.30 -17.88 13.23
CA PRO A 8 -0.70 -19.17 12.90
C PRO A 8 0.82 -19.14 13.06
N GLU A 9 1.42 -20.29 13.39
CA GLU A 9 2.85 -20.40 13.72
C GLU A 9 3.77 -19.86 12.61
N ASP A 10 3.42 -20.08 11.34
CA ASP A 10 4.18 -19.58 10.19
C ASP A 10 4.16 -18.04 10.13
N LEU A 11 3.01 -17.42 10.37
CA LEU A 11 2.85 -15.97 10.40
C LEU A 11 3.47 -15.31 11.65
N ALA A 12 3.34 -15.97 12.81
CA ALA A 12 4.01 -15.54 14.04
C ALA A 12 5.53 -15.54 13.89
N ALA A 13 6.10 -16.55 13.21
CA ALA A 13 7.52 -16.60 12.90
C ALA A 13 7.97 -15.43 12.01
N VAL A 14 7.18 -15.07 10.98
CA VAL A 14 7.44 -13.88 10.14
C VAL A 14 7.47 -12.61 10.99
N ARG A 15 6.50 -12.43 11.90
CA ARG A 15 6.47 -11.29 12.82
C ARG A 15 7.72 -11.25 13.69
N ASP A 16 8.05 -12.36 14.34
CA ASP A 16 9.18 -12.44 15.27
C ASP A 16 10.53 -12.25 14.57
N GLU A 17 10.62 -12.55 13.27
CA GLU A 17 11.83 -12.32 12.46
C GLU A 17 11.94 -10.87 11.96
N LEU A 18 10.87 -10.34 11.37
CA LEU A 18 10.92 -9.08 10.61
C LEU A 18 10.59 -7.86 11.47
N VAL A 19 9.63 -7.99 12.38
CA VAL A 19 9.10 -6.87 13.18
C VAL A 19 8.78 -7.35 14.61
N PRO A 20 9.80 -7.73 15.40
CA PRO A 20 9.59 -8.24 16.74
C PRO A 20 8.79 -7.26 17.59
N GLY A 21 7.70 -7.74 18.18
CA GLY A 21 6.82 -6.93 19.04
C GLY A 21 5.65 -6.25 18.32
N ALA A 22 5.57 -6.29 16.99
CA ALA A 22 4.40 -5.78 16.28
C ALA A 22 3.11 -6.46 16.76
N VAL A 23 2.02 -5.70 16.89
CA VAL A 23 0.74 -6.20 17.39
C VAL A 23 -0.25 -6.30 16.25
N VAL A 24 -0.92 -7.45 16.11
CA VAL A 24 -1.95 -7.65 15.09
C VAL A 24 -3.31 -7.61 15.76
N LEU A 25 -4.19 -6.72 15.31
CA LEU A 25 -5.48 -6.44 15.92
C LEU A 25 -6.62 -6.62 14.90
N ASP A 26 -7.66 -7.35 15.31
CA ASP A 26 -8.95 -7.31 14.63
C ASP A 26 -9.73 -6.05 15.05
N CYS A 27 -10.27 -5.34 14.06
CA CYS A 27 -11.08 -4.15 14.25
C CYS A 27 -12.57 -4.51 14.18
N GLU A 28 -13.36 -4.04 15.12
CA GLU A 28 -14.82 -4.23 15.11
C GLU A 28 -15.52 -3.40 14.00
N SER A 29 -14.95 -2.24 13.66
CA SER A 29 -15.53 -1.31 12.69
C SER A 29 -14.48 -0.89 11.68
N ASP A 30 -14.96 -0.55 10.48
CA ASP A 30 -14.16 0.08 9.44
C ASP A 30 -13.98 1.58 9.69
N PHE A 31 -12.83 2.13 9.30
CA PHE A 31 -12.46 3.54 9.48
C PHE A 31 -11.29 3.92 8.57
N GLU A 32 -11.17 5.21 8.25
CA GLU A 32 -9.91 5.81 7.77
C GLU A 32 -9.29 6.76 8.81
N THR A 33 -10.12 7.43 9.61
CA THR A 33 -9.67 8.28 10.72
C THR A 33 -10.27 7.79 12.02
N LEU A 34 -9.42 7.54 13.02
CA LEU A 34 -9.86 7.01 14.30
C LEU A 34 -10.58 8.08 15.11
N PRO A 35 -11.84 7.85 15.53
CA PRO A 35 -12.47 8.68 16.54
C PRO A 35 -11.64 8.67 17.83
N PRO A 36 -11.59 9.78 18.60
CA PRO A 36 -10.80 9.85 19.82
C PRO A 36 -11.03 8.72 20.83
N ALA A 37 -12.28 8.29 21.00
CA ALA A 37 -12.60 7.15 21.89
C ALA A 37 -11.98 5.83 21.42
N GLN A 38 -11.88 5.61 20.11
CA GLN A 38 -11.21 4.42 19.56
C GLN A 38 -9.69 4.58 19.64
N ALA A 39 -9.15 5.79 19.44
CA ALA A 39 -7.73 6.06 19.68
C ALA A 39 -7.31 5.76 21.12
N GLU A 40 -8.16 6.12 22.11
CA GLU A 40 -7.94 5.76 23.52
C GLU A 40 -7.95 4.24 23.73
N ASP A 41 -8.88 3.51 23.11
CA ASP A 41 -8.91 2.04 23.16
C ASP A 41 -7.63 1.42 22.57
N LEU A 42 -7.14 1.96 21.45
CA LEU A 42 -5.87 1.51 20.83
C LEU A 42 -4.69 1.78 21.77
N GLY A 43 -4.65 2.96 22.40
CA GLY A 43 -3.63 3.35 23.38
C GLY A 43 -3.57 2.48 24.64
N LEU A 44 -4.52 1.57 24.86
CA LEU A 44 -4.44 0.56 25.93
C LEU A 44 -3.64 -0.68 25.52
N LEU A 45 -3.35 -0.85 24.23
CA LEU A 45 -2.69 -2.02 23.64
C LEU A 45 -1.27 -1.72 23.17
N VAL A 46 -0.87 -0.45 23.16
CA VAL A 46 0.44 0.04 22.74
C VAL A 46 1.04 0.94 23.80
N ASP A 47 2.36 1.12 23.76
CA ASP A 47 3.10 1.96 24.71
C ASP A 47 3.00 3.45 24.37
N GLU A 48 2.91 3.79 23.07
CA GLU A 48 2.85 5.17 22.58
C GLU A 48 1.92 5.33 21.37
N LEU A 49 1.30 6.51 21.25
CA LEU A 49 0.60 6.99 20.06
C LEU A 49 1.33 8.26 19.57
N ASP A 50 1.85 8.22 18.35
CA ASP A 50 2.54 9.34 17.69
C ASP A 50 1.92 9.58 16.30
N PRO A 51 0.76 10.25 16.21
CA PRO A 51 0.10 10.51 14.94
C PRO A 51 1.02 11.20 13.94
N ALA A 52 1.05 10.71 12.71
CA ALA A 52 1.89 11.27 11.65
C ALA A 52 1.45 12.71 11.35
N THR A 53 2.41 13.60 11.10
CA THR A 53 2.16 14.97 10.67
C THR A 53 3.13 15.32 9.55
N TYR A 54 2.59 15.89 8.48
CA TYR A 54 3.35 16.25 7.28
C TYR A 54 3.18 17.74 6.97
N SER A 55 4.02 18.28 6.09
CA SER A 55 3.88 19.68 5.69
C SER A 55 2.61 19.85 4.84
N GLU A 56 1.71 20.74 5.25
CA GLU A 56 0.54 21.12 4.44
C GLU A 56 0.97 21.68 3.07
N GLU A 57 2.18 22.27 2.98
CA GLU A 57 2.73 22.79 1.73
C GLU A 57 3.03 21.69 0.69
N TRP A 58 3.04 20.42 1.08
CA TRP A 58 3.21 19.31 0.14
C TRP A 58 1.90 18.90 -0.54
N ILE A 59 0.75 19.38 -0.04
CA ILE A 59 -0.57 18.92 -0.48
C ILE A 59 -1.23 19.99 -1.38
N PRO A 60 -1.64 19.65 -2.62
CA PRO A 60 -2.42 20.55 -3.47
C PRO A 60 -3.71 21.03 -2.78
N GLU A 61 -4.14 22.26 -3.06
CA GLU A 61 -5.33 22.85 -2.41
C GLU A 61 -6.64 22.11 -2.72
N ASP A 62 -6.71 21.44 -3.87
CA ASP A 62 -7.87 20.68 -4.36
C ASP A 62 -7.74 19.17 -4.15
N ALA A 63 -6.71 18.73 -3.41
CA ALA A 63 -6.53 17.34 -3.06
C ALA A 63 -7.70 16.80 -2.23
N PRO A 64 -7.93 15.47 -2.20
CA PRO A 64 -8.98 14.87 -1.41
C PRO A 64 -8.90 15.30 0.06
N GLN A 65 -10.04 15.68 0.66
CA GLN A 65 -10.07 16.21 2.04
C GLN A 65 -9.43 15.25 3.07
N LEU A 66 -9.50 13.95 2.83
CA LEU A 66 -8.90 12.94 3.70
C LEU A 66 -7.35 13.01 3.69
N LEU A 67 -6.74 13.40 2.57
CA LEU A 67 -5.30 13.63 2.48
C LEU A 67 -4.86 14.82 3.36
N HIS A 68 -5.65 15.90 3.38
CA HIS A 68 -5.40 17.01 4.30
C HIS A 68 -5.52 16.60 5.77
N ARG A 69 -6.45 15.69 6.12
CA ARG A 69 -6.56 15.17 7.49
C ARG A 69 -5.34 14.34 7.87
N TYR A 70 -4.91 13.44 6.98
CA TYR A 70 -3.71 12.62 7.17
C TYR A 70 -2.44 13.44 7.30
N ALA A 71 -2.32 14.54 6.54
CA ALA A 71 -1.19 15.46 6.68
C ALA A 71 -1.23 16.30 7.97
N GLY A 72 -2.43 16.48 8.53
CA GLY A 72 -2.67 17.27 9.73
C GLY A 72 -2.37 16.53 11.04
N SER A 73 -3.09 16.91 12.11
CA SER A 73 -2.91 16.33 13.45
C SER A 73 -3.96 15.26 13.80
N ASP A 74 -4.84 14.91 12.86
CA ASP A 74 -5.86 13.89 13.08
C ASP A 74 -5.21 12.51 13.08
N PHE A 75 -5.67 11.61 13.95
CA PHE A 75 -5.13 10.25 13.98
C PHE A 75 -5.75 9.40 12.86
N THR A 76 -5.15 9.50 11.68
CA THR A 76 -5.62 8.86 10.45
C THR A 76 -4.78 7.63 10.14
N ILE A 77 -5.44 6.47 10.09
CA ILE A 77 -4.82 5.18 9.78
C ILE A 77 -5.73 4.42 8.80
N GLY A 78 -5.17 3.93 7.70
CA GLY A 78 -5.92 3.19 6.70
C GLY A 78 -6.58 4.11 5.69
N MET A 79 -5.75 4.85 4.96
CA MET A 79 -6.08 5.73 3.85
C MET A 79 -6.72 4.96 2.68
N PRO A 80 -7.41 5.64 1.75
CA PRO A 80 -7.87 5.02 0.52
C PRO A 80 -6.69 4.38 -0.21
N GLY A 81 -6.77 3.08 -0.49
CA GLY A 81 -5.66 2.28 -1.04
C GLY A 81 -5.17 1.20 -0.06
N ASP A 82 -5.20 1.45 1.26
CA ASP A 82 -4.64 0.54 2.29
C ASP A 82 -5.45 -0.76 2.49
N GLY A 83 -6.53 -0.94 1.74
CA GLY A 83 -7.30 -2.18 1.70
C GLY A 83 -7.98 -2.56 3.03
N SER A 84 -7.99 -3.88 3.30
CA SER A 84 -8.66 -4.49 4.46
C SER A 84 -7.70 -4.84 5.60
N VAL A 85 -6.39 -4.80 5.35
CA VAL A 85 -5.33 -4.97 6.35
C VAL A 85 -4.40 -3.79 6.16
N ALA A 86 -4.40 -2.87 7.13
CA ALA A 86 -3.52 -1.72 7.14
C ALA A 86 -2.49 -1.87 8.27
N TRP A 87 -1.35 -1.21 8.18
CA TRP A 87 -0.38 -1.16 9.26
C TRP A 87 0.01 0.28 9.55
N THR A 88 0.54 0.53 10.74
CA THR A 88 0.97 1.88 11.13
C THR A 88 2.19 1.87 12.05
N ARG A 89 3.07 2.86 11.86
CA ARG A 89 4.15 3.22 12.79
C ARG A 89 3.82 4.42 13.66
N GLN A 90 2.59 4.93 13.56
CA GLN A 90 2.06 5.96 14.47
C GLN A 90 1.80 5.42 15.89
N THR A 91 2.28 4.20 16.19
CA THR A 91 2.24 3.54 17.48
C THR A 91 3.58 2.86 17.77
N ASP A 92 3.93 2.71 19.04
CA ASP A 92 5.04 1.85 19.50
C ASP A 92 4.48 0.76 20.44
N PRO A 93 4.62 -0.54 20.12
CA PRO A 93 5.13 -1.10 18.87
C PRO A 93 4.21 -0.80 17.66
N PRO A 94 4.69 -1.01 16.41
CA PRO A 94 3.85 -0.90 15.23
C PRO A 94 2.64 -1.84 15.29
N VAL A 95 1.51 -1.38 14.78
CA VAL A 95 0.26 -2.16 14.78
C VAL A 95 -0.16 -2.51 13.36
N ILE A 96 -0.67 -3.74 13.18
CA ILE A 96 -1.37 -4.20 11.99
C ILE A 96 -2.86 -4.34 12.34
N LEU A 97 -3.70 -3.69 11.56
CA LEU A 97 -5.14 -3.56 11.76
C LEU A 97 -5.88 -4.36 10.68
N VAL A 98 -6.53 -5.44 11.09
CA VAL A 98 -7.40 -6.26 10.24
C VAL A 98 -8.83 -5.72 10.34
N LYS A 99 -9.30 -5.08 9.26
CA LYS A 99 -10.61 -4.43 9.21
C LYS A 99 -11.73 -5.42 8.85
N PRO A 100 -13.00 -5.17 9.23
CA PRO A 100 -14.13 -6.06 8.92
C PRO A 100 -14.33 -6.37 7.43
N ARG A 101 -13.74 -5.57 6.53
CA ARG A 101 -13.76 -5.81 5.07
C ARG A 101 -13.15 -7.16 4.65
N VAL A 102 -12.41 -7.85 5.54
CA VAL A 102 -11.95 -9.22 5.28
C VAL A 102 -13.05 -10.28 5.43
N GLU A 103 -14.22 -9.95 5.97
CA GLU A 103 -15.32 -10.91 6.14
C GLU A 103 -15.72 -11.56 4.80
N GLY A 104 -15.60 -12.89 4.73
CA GLY A 104 -15.87 -13.67 3.52
C GLY A 104 -14.65 -13.93 2.63
N ALA A 105 -13.51 -13.30 2.91
CA ALA A 105 -12.23 -13.70 2.32
C ALA A 105 -11.75 -15.05 2.89
N GLY A 106 -10.96 -15.78 2.10
CA GLY A 106 -10.32 -17.01 2.57
C GLY A 106 -9.26 -16.71 3.62
N GLU A 107 -9.15 -17.56 4.64
CA GLU A 107 -8.20 -17.39 5.75
C GLU A 107 -6.75 -17.26 5.26
N ASP A 108 -6.33 -18.10 4.32
CA ASP A 108 -4.98 -18.03 3.72
C ASP A 108 -4.70 -16.70 3.02
N PHE A 109 -5.72 -16.07 2.43
CA PHE A 109 -5.56 -14.76 1.80
C PHE A 109 -5.43 -13.66 2.84
N VAL A 110 -6.22 -13.71 3.92
CA VAL A 110 -6.11 -12.75 5.03
C VAL A 110 -4.76 -12.86 5.70
N ASP A 111 -4.27 -14.07 5.95
CA ASP A 111 -2.95 -14.30 6.53
C ASP A 111 -1.84 -13.82 5.61
N PHE A 112 -2.00 -13.95 4.29
CA PHE A 112 -1.07 -13.36 3.33
C PHE A 112 -1.07 -11.82 3.42
N LEU A 113 -2.22 -11.16 3.54
CA LEU A 113 -2.27 -9.69 3.71
C LEU A 113 -1.59 -9.23 5.01
N ILE A 114 -1.73 -10.00 6.10
CA ILE A 114 -1.00 -9.71 7.35
C ILE A 114 0.51 -9.96 7.16
N GLY A 115 0.89 -11.04 6.48
CA GLY A 115 2.27 -11.33 6.13
C GLY A 115 2.90 -10.25 5.25
N GLU A 116 2.13 -9.70 4.32
CA GLU A 116 2.52 -8.55 3.50
C GLU A 116 2.81 -7.32 4.37
N ALA A 117 1.88 -6.95 5.26
CA ALA A 117 2.07 -5.84 6.19
C ALA A 117 3.33 -6.00 7.07
N LEU A 118 3.61 -7.22 7.55
CA LEU A 118 4.83 -7.52 8.30
C LEU A 118 6.10 -7.35 7.46
N VAL A 119 6.07 -7.77 6.18
CA VAL A 119 7.22 -7.62 5.28
C VAL A 119 7.45 -6.15 4.93
N GLU A 120 6.40 -5.38 4.68
CA GLU A 120 6.49 -3.93 4.44
C GLU A 120 7.05 -3.18 5.64
N LEU A 121 6.58 -3.51 6.84
CA LEU A 121 7.17 -3.03 8.09
C LEU A 121 8.65 -3.44 8.22
N GLY A 122 9.00 -4.68 7.86
CA GLY A 122 10.37 -5.20 7.94
C GLY A 122 11.36 -4.51 6.99
N VAL A 123 10.90 -3.98 5.85
CA VAL A 123 11.74 -3.25 4.88
C VAL A 123 11.76 -1.73 5.08
N ASP A 124 11.17 -1.24 6.17
CA ASP A 124 11.03 0.19 6.45
C ASP A 124 10.29 0.95 5.33
N ALA A 125 9.24 0.31 4.77
CA ALA A 125 8.42 0.94 3.75
C ALA A 125 7.74 2.22 4.29
N PRO A 126 7.51 3.24 3.44
CA PRO A 126 6.69 4.38 3.79
C PRO A 126 5.25 3.92 4.08
N GLU A 127 4.63 4.44 5.13
CA GLU A 127 3.25 4.11 5.50
C GLU A 127 2.24 4.65 4.48
N HIS A 128 2.60 5.74 3.81
CA HIS A 128 1.74 6.37 2.81
C HIS A 128 2.59 7.07 1.75
N PHE A 129 2.03 7.29 0.56
CA PHE A 129 2.76 7.92 -0.55
C PHE A 129 3.25 9.33 -0.23
N ILE A 130 2.63 10.04 0.72
CA ILE A 130 3.12 11.36 1.15
C ILE A 130 4.49 11.28 1.81
N GLN A 131 4.78 10.22 2.58
CA GLN A 131 6.11 9.99 3.13
C GLN A 131 7.13 9.67 2.03
N PHE A 132 6.68 8.99 0.97
CA PHE A 132 7.50 8.64 -0.20
C PHE A 132 7.82 9.85 -1.09
N PHE A 133 6.81 10.65 -1.44
CA PHE A 133 6.95 11.79 -2.35
C PHE A 133 7.42 13.06 -1.65
N GLN A 134 6.96 13.33 -0.43
CA GLN A 134 7.22 14.58 0.28
C GLN A 134 6.87 15.79 -0.61
N GLU A 135 7.77 16.78 -0.72
CA GLU A 135 7.60 17.95 -1.61
C GLU A 135 7.42 17.59 -3.08
N ARG A 136 7.88 16.41 -3.53
CA ARG A 136 7.71 15.95 -4.93
C ARG A 136 6.28 15.61 -5.27
N TYR A 137 5.38 15.51 -4.30
CA TYR A 137 3.98 15.24 -4.60
C TYR A 137 3.35 16.37 -5.43
N LEU A 138 3.77 17.63 -5.21
CA LEU A 138 3.36 18.76 -6.04
C LEU A 138 3.87 18.66 -7.49
N GLU A 139 5.08 18.11 -7.68
CA GLU A 139 5.63 17.88 -9.02
C GLU A 139 4.88 16.74 -9.73
N LEU A 140 4.49 15.70 -9.00
CA LEU A 140 3.64 14.63 -9.53
C LEU A 140 2.26 15.17 -9.91
N ASP A 141 1.63 15.94 -9.04
CA ASP A 141 0.33 16.57 -9.28
C ASP A 141 0.34 17.45 -10.53
N ALA A 142 1.38 18.27 -10.70
CA ALA A 142 1.56 19.08 -11.90
C ALA A 142 1.80 18.25 -13.18
N ALA A 143 2.34 17.03 -13.06
CA ALA A 143 2.62 16.15 -14.19
C ALA A 143 1.41 15.28 -14.60
N VAL A 144 0.48 15.02 -13.69
CA VAL A 144 -0.70 14.19 -13.93
C VAL A 144 -1.86 15.09 -14.40
N GLU A 145 -2.17 15.04 -15.70
CA GLU A 145 -3.27 15.83 -16.30
C GLU A 145 -4.67 15.21 -16.06
N LEU A 146 -4.96 14.77 -14.82
CA LEU A 146 -6.25 14.18 -14.40
C LEU A 146 -6.84 14.92 -13.19
N ASP A 147 -8.02 14.50 -12.73
CA ASP A 147 -8.62 15.08 -11.53
C ASP A 147 -7.88 14.62 -10.24
N PRO A 148 -8.02 15.37 -9.12
CA PRO A 148 -7.27 15.09 -7.90
C PRO A 148 -7.44 13.68 -7.31
N ASN A 149 -8.58 13.01 -7.55
CA ASN A 149 -8.76 11.64 -7.07
C ASN A 149 -7.94 10.65 -7.92
N SER A 150 -7.92 10.83 -9.24
CA SER A 150 -7.05 10.05 -10.12
C SER A 150 -5.56 10.29 -9.82
N THR A 151 -5.16 11.53 -9.55
CA THR A 151 -3.79 11.85 -9.14
C THR A 151 -3.42 11.17 -7.82
N TYR A 152 -4.31 11.19 -6.83
CA TYR A 152 -4.14 10.45 -5.58
C TYR A 152 -3.94 8.95 -5.83
N GLN A 153 -4.81 8.34 -6.63
CA GLN A 153 -4.75 6.90 -6.92
C GLN A 153 -3.45 6.52 -7.63
N ILE A 154 -3.00 7.34 -8.59
CA ILE A 154 -1.71 7.17 -9.27
C ILE A 154 -0.55 7.30 -8.28
N ALA A 155 -0.57 8.27 -7.36
CA ALA A 155 0.47 8.43 -6.36
C ALA A 155 0.57 7.22 -5.41
N ALA A 156 -0.57 6.71 -4.94
CA ALA A 156 -0.63 5.50 -4.13
C ALA A 156 -0.05 4.31 -4.89
N ALA A 157 -0.55 4.06 -6.12
CA ALA A 157 -0.08 2.96 -6.96
C ALA A 157 1.43 3.01 -7.24
N LEU A 158 1.98 4.20 -7.48
CA LEU A 158 3.42 4.38 -7.71
C LEU A 158 4.23 4.06 -6.44
N CYS A 159 3.76 4.48 -5.26
CA CYS A 159 4.38 4.13 -3.99
C CYS A 159 4.36 2.61 -3.76
N ASP A 160 3.20 1.96 -3.96
CA ASP A 160 3.04 0.51 -3.81
C ASP A 160 3.93 -0.27 -4.78
N ALA A 161 4.03 0.20 -6.04
CA ALA A 161 4.97 -0.34 -7.01
C ALA A 161 6.42 -0.26 -6.52
N TRP A 162 6.82 0.86 -5.92
CA TRP A 162 8.16 1.03 -5.36
C TRP A 162 8.39 0.09 -4.18
N VAL A 163 7.45 -0.01 -3.24
CA VAL A 163 7.50 -0.95 -2.11
C VAL A 163 7.59 -2.41 -2.60
N GLY A 164 6.80 -2.76 -3.61
CA GLY A 164 6.80 -4.07 -4.26
C GLY A 164 8.18 -4.51 -4.77
N LEU A 165 9.05 -3.57 -5.17
CA LEU A 165 10.43 -3.90 -5.60
C LEU A 165 11.30 -4.42 -4.45
N PHE A 166 11.00 -4.06 -3.20
CA PHE A 166 11.73 -4.48 -2.00
C PHE A 166 11.11 -5.70 -1.33
N THR A 167 9.80 -5.88 -1.43
CA THR A 167 9.08 -6.98 -0.76
C THR A 167 8.99 -8.26 -1.60
N ARG A 168 8.94 -8.15 -2.94
CA ARG A 168 8.70 -9.30 -3.84
C ARG A 168 9.68 -10.47 -3.68
N ASN A 169 10.93 -10.19 -3.32
CA ASN A 169 11.94 -11.25 -3.17
C ASN A 169 11.62 -12.14 -1.96
N THR A 170 11.11 -11.56 -0.87
CA THR A 170 10.69 -12.30 0.31
C THR A 170 9.52 -13.22 -0.02
N PHE A 171 8.50 -12.70 -0.72
CA PHE A 171 7.35 -13.51 -1.15
C PHE A 171 7.74 -14.60 -2.16
N GLY A 172 8.67 -14.28 -3.08
CA GLY A 172 9.24 -15.26 -4.00
C GLY A 172 9.95 -16.41 -3.28
N GLN A 173 10.71 -16.12 -2.23
CA GLN A 173 11.35 -17.13 -1.39
C GLN A 173 10.34 -18.00 -0.65
N TRP A 174 9.30 -17.39 -0.05
CA TRP A 174 8.21 -18.13 0.59
C TRP A 174 7.56 -19.15 -0.36
N ARG A 175 7.34 -18.75 -1.62
CA ARG A 175 6.83 -19.66 -2.64
C ARG A 175 7.83 -20.78 -2.99
N GLU A 176 9.11 -20.44 -3.15
CA GLU A 176 10.17 -21.43 -3.43
C GLU A 176 10.31 -22.47 -2.30
N ASP A 177 10.12 -22.04 -1.06
CA ASP A 177 10.13 -22.90 0.14
C ASP A 177 8.83 -23.73 0.28
N GLY A 178 7.83 -23.48 -0.57
CA GLY A 178 6.53 -24.16 -0.54
C GLY A 178 5.66 -23.78 0.65
N SER A 179 5.83 -22.56 1.17
CA SER A 179 5.03 -22.07 2.29
C SER A 179 3.58 -21.77 1.87
N ARG A 180 2.67 -21.82 2.84
CA ARG A 180 1.26 -21.47 2.66
C ARG A 180 1.08 -20.01 2.24
N LEU A 181 1.82 -19.09 2.87
CA LEU A 181 1.84 -17.66 2.50
C LEU A 181 2.37 -17.46 1.07
N GLY A 182 3.37 -18.24 0.66
CA GLY A 182 3.89 -18.22 -0.71
C GLY A 182 2.87 -18.71 -1.75
N ALA A 183 2.08 -19.74 -1.42
CA ALA A 183 0.99 -20.21 -2.27
C ALA A 183 -0.14 -19.16 -2.41
N ALA A 184 -0.50 -18.49 -1.32
CA ALA A 184 -1.49 -17.41 -1.35
C ALA A 184 -0.99 -16.19 -2.16
N TRP A 185 0.29 -15.84 -2.07
CA TRP A 185 0.91 -14.81 -2.90
C TRP A 185 0.89 -15.17 -4.39
N GLU A 186 1.18 -16.42 -4.75
CA GLU A 186 1.15 -16.89 -6.14
C GLU A 186 -0.28 -16.83 -6.72
N ASP A 187 -1.27 -17.33 -5.97
CA ASP A 187 -2.69 -17.30 -6.36
C ASP A 187 -3.23 -15.87 -6.53
N ALA A 188 -2.84 -14.93 -5.64
CA ALA A 188 -3.15 -13.51 -5.82
C ALA A 188 -2.52 -12.94 -7.11
N GLY A 189 -1.27 -13.29 -7.40
CA GLY A 189 -0.57 -12.89 -8.60
C GLY A 189 -1.20 -13.42 -9.90
N GLU A 190 -1.65 -14.68 -9.92
CA GLU A 190 -2.32 -15.28 -11.08
C GLU A 190 -3.62 -14.55 -11.45
N ARG A 191 -4.39 -14.08 -10.45
CA ARG A 191 -5.60 -13.27 -10.70
C ARG A 191 -5.30 -11.92 -11.34
N ILE A 192 -4.15 -11.32 -11.01
CA ILE A 192 -3.70 -10.04 -11.56
C ILE A 192 -3.22 -10.24 -13.00
N GLU A 193 -2.41 -11.27 -13.27
CA GLU A 193 -1.79 -11.53 -14.57
C GLU A 193 -2.80 -11.62 -15.73
N GLY A 194 -3.94 -12.29 -15.50
CA GLY A 194 -5.00 -12.36 -16.50
C GLY A 194 -5.54 -10.97 -16.89
N ARG A 195 -5.69 -10.07 -15.92
CA ARG A 195 -6.17 -8.70 -16.15
C ARG A 195 -5.10 -7.80 -16.78
N LEU A 196 -3.82 -8.02 -16.46
CA LEU A 196 -2.69 -7.27 -17.05
C LEU A 196 -2.56 -7.53 -18.55
N THR A 197 -2.77 -8.78 -18.97
CA THR A 197 -2.68 -9.18 -20.38
C THR A 197 -3.68 -8.40 -21.26
N ASP A 198 -4.90 -8.20 -20.76
CA ASP A 198 -5.97 -7.51 -21.49
C ASP A 198 -5.96 -5.98 -21.28
N LEU A 199 -5.13 -5.47 -20.37
CA LEU A 199 -5.15 -4.08 -19.93
C LEU A 199 -4.97 -3.05 -21.05
N PRO A 200 -4.01 -3.20 -21.99
CA PRO A 200 -3.86 -2.22 -23.09
C PRO A 200 -5.11 -2.10 -23.95
N ALA A 201 -5.81 -3.22 -24.18
CA ALA A 201 -7.04 -3.23 -24.95
C ALA A 201 -8.20 -2.60 -24.18
N ALA A 202 -8.30 -2.87 -22.87
CA ALA A 202 -9.31 -2.27 -21.99
C ALA A 202 -9.18 -0.74 -21.92
N VAL A 203 -7.95 -0.23 -21.78
CA VAL A 203 -7.67 1.22 -21.80
C VAL A 203 -7.99 1.84 -23.14
N ALA A 204 -7.54 1.23 -24.25
CA ALA A 204 -7.80 1.73 -25.60
C ALA A 204 -9.31 1.76 -25.96
N GLN A 205 -10.11 0.90 -25.33
CA GLN A 205 -11.57 0.85 -25.49
C GLN A 205 -12.33 1.74 -24.49
N GLY A 206 -11.63 2.42 -23.57
CA GLY A 206 -12.24 3.22 -22.51
C GLY A 206 -13.02 2.40 -21.48
N GLN A 207 -12.71 1.11 -21.34
CA GLN A 207 -13.31 0.22 -20.33
C GLN A 207 -12.63 0.31 -18.97
N THR A 208 -11.40 0.82 -18.95
CA THR A 208 -10.58 1.06 -17.76
C THR A 208 -9.92 2.41 -17.95
N ASP A 209 -10.07 3.31 -16.99
CA ASP A 209 -9.38 4.59 -17.03
C ASP A 209 -7.89 4.43 -16.69
N PHE A 210 -7.13 5.50 -16.86
CA PHE A 210 -5.68 5.43 -16.68
C PHE A 210 -5.26 5.24 -15.21
N ALA A 211 -6.04 5.76 -14.25
CA ALA A 211 -5.74 5.61 -12.84
C ALA A 211 -5.94 4.16 -12.38
N ASP A 212 -7.08 3.55 -12.76
CA ASP A 212 -7.37 2.12 -12.53
C ASP A 212 -6.34 1.21 -13.21
N ALA A 213 -5.91 1.57 -14.42
CA ALA A 213 -4.87 0.83 -15.13
C ALA A 213 -3.51 0.93 -14.43
N THR A 214 -3.18 2.10 -13.87
CA THR A 214 -1.95 2.33 -13.11
C THR A 214 -1.94 1.49 -11.83
N GLU A 215 -3.03 1.51 -11.06
CA GLU A 215 -3.19 0.70 -9.85
C GLU A 215 -3.02 -0.80 -10.15
N LEU A 216 -3.76 -1.30 -11.15
CA LEU A 216 -3.66 -2.71 -11.53
C LEU A 216 -2.24 -3.09 -11.98
N ALA A 217 -1.61 -2.28 -12.83
CA ALA A 217 -0.26 -2.55 -13.30
C ALA A 217 0.79 -2.52 -12.17
N CYS A 218 0.71 -1.52 -11.28
CA CYS A 218 1.62 -1.40 -10.15
C CYS A 218 1.51 -2.58 -9.18
N SER A 219 0.29 -3.08 -8.94
CA SER A 219 0.06 -4.27 -8.10
C SER A 219 0.80 -5.51 -8.62
N GLY A 220 1.05 -5.60 -9.93
CA GLY A 220 1.79 -6.70 -10.56
C GLY A 220 3.27 -6.78 -10.16
N ILE A 221 3.89 -5.68 -9.74
CA ILE A 221 5.33 -5.63 -9.40
C ILE A 221 5.65 -6.51 -8.20
N LYS A 222 4.83 -6.43 -7.14
CA LYS A 222 4.93 -7.28 -5.94
C LYS A 222 4.88 -8.76 -6.28
N HIS A 223 4.17 -9.12 -7.34
CA HIS A 223 4.00 -10.50 -7.82
C HIS A 223 4.99 -10.89 -8.93
N GLY A 224 5.93 -10.01 -9.29
CA GLY A 224 6.91 -10.25 -10.35
C GLY A 224 6.29 -10.51 -11.73
N LYS A 225 5.15 -9.88 -12.02
CA LYS A 225 4.43 -10.06 -13.29
C LYS A 225 4.99 -9.14 -14.37
N GLU A 226 4.93 -9.60 -15.62
CA GLU A 226 5.26 -8.75 -16.77
C GLU A 226 4.18 -7.66 -16.94
N LEU A 227 4.63 -6.41 -17.04
CA LEU A 227 3.73 -5.26 -17.16
C LEU A 227 3.72 -4.73 -18.60
N PRO A 228 2.55 -4.33 -19.13
CA PRO A 228 2.49 -3.67 -20.42
C PRO A 228 3.11 -2.26 -20.36
N ASP A 229 3.50 -1.72 -21.51
CA ASP A 229 3.85 -0.30 -21.61
C ASP A 229 2.63 0.58 -21.28
N PRO A 230 2.82 1.74 -20.61
CA PRO A 230 4.09 2.31 -20.16
C PRO A 230 4.59 1.81 -18.79
N PHE A 231 3.83 0.92 -18.13
CA PHE A 231 4.07 0.49 -16.75
C PHE A 231 5.30 -0.41 -16.58
N GLY A 232 5.73 -1.11 -17.64
CA GLY A 232 6.99 -1.88 -17.63
C GLY A 232 8.23 -1.04 -17.27
N ALA A 233 8.17 0.28 -17.43
CA ALA A 233 9.22 1.18 -16.99
C ALA A 233 9.31 1.33 -15.45
N LEU A 234 8.34 0.85 -14.67
CA LEU A 234 8.35 0.91 -13.20
C LEU A 234 9.02 -0.32 -12.57
N ASP A 235 9.01 -1.49 -13.22
CA ASP A 235 9.73 -2.67 -12.73
C ASP A 235 11.21 -2.65 -13.11
N ASN A 236 11.98 -1.74 -12.48
CA ASN A 236 13.42 -1.75 -12.65
C ASN A 236 14.20 -1.16 -11.46
N ARG A 237 15.51 -1.40 -11.48
CA ARG A 237 16.45 -0.94 -10.44
C ARG A 237 16.61 0.57 -10.40
N ALA A 238 16.38 1.28 -11.52
CA ALA A 238 16.43 2.74 -11.52
C ALA A 238 15.28 3.33 -10.71
N TYR A 239 14.09 2.71 -10.76
CA TYR A 239 12.97 3.13 -9.92
C TYR A 239 13.27 2.87 -8.44
N ALA A 240 13.69 1.65 -8.08
CA ALA A 240 14.09 1.31 -6.71
C ALA A 240 15.10 2.31 -6.12
N ASN A 241 16.11 2.71 -6.91
CA ASN A 241 17.18 3.61 -6.44
C ASN A 241 16.80 5.09 -6.38
N ARG A 242 15.84 5.55 -7.20
CA ARG A 242 15.51 6.98 -7.33
C ARG A 242 14.17 7.36 -6.71
N GLY A 243 13.31 6.37 -6.43
CA GLY A 243 12.02 6.59 -5.77
C GLY A 243 11.19 7.67 -6.46
N ALA A 244 10.69 8.61 -5.67
CA ALA A 244 9.80 9.69 -6.10
C ALA A 244 10.29 10.47 -7.32
N ASP A 245 11.59 10.79 -7.43
CA ASP A 245 12.14 11.51 -8.59
C ASP A 245 11.90 10.75 -9.91
N TYR A 246 11.99 9.42 -9.87
CA TYR A 246 11.73 8.58 -11.04
C TYR A 246 10.24 8.45 -11.32
N ALA A 247 9.40 8.35 -10.28
CA ALA A 247 7.95 8.31 -10.42
C ALA A 247 7.42 9.58 -11.10
N VAL A 248 7.88 10.76 -10.68
CA VAL A 248 7.56 12.05 -11.30
C VAL A 248 8.00 12.08 -12.76
N THR A 249 9.26 11.72 -13.05
CA THR A 249 9.78 11.68 -14.44
C THR A 249 9.01 10.69 -15.31
N TRP A 250 8.55 9.58 -14.74
CA TRP A 250 7.71 8.61 -15.44
C TRP A 250 6.33 9.22 -15.75
N ALA A 251 5.71 9.90 -14.79
CA ALA A 251 4.42 10.56 -14.98
C ALA A 251 4.50 11.64 -16.08
N GLU A 252 5.47 12.57 -15.99
CA GLU A 252 5.71 13.62 -17.01
C GLU A 252 5.75 13.02 -18.43
N LYS A 253 6.59 12.01 -18.63
CA LYS A 253 6.79 11.38 -19.95
C LYS A 253 5.60 10.57 -20.42
N THR A 254 4.78 10.09 -19.50
CA THR A 254 3.63 9.25 -19.81
C THR A 254 2.46 10.13 -20.23
N PHE A 255 2.15 11.17 -19.46
CA PHE A 255 1.09 12.12 -19.79
C PHE A 255 1.40 12.98 -21.01
N GLU A 256 2.67 13.29 -21.29
CA GLU A 256 3.08 13.92 -22.58
C GLU A 256 2.71 13.08 -23.82
N LYS A 257 2.43 11.78 -23.66
CA LYS A 257 2.20 10.83 -24.77
C LYS A 257 0.78 10.25 -24.84
N LEU A 258 -0.04 10.46 -23.81
CA LEU A 258 -1.45 10.03 -23.76
C LEU A 258 -2.32 10.94 -24.64
#